data_AF-A0A5N7ZSR1-F1
#
_entry.id   AF-A0A5N7ZSR1-F1
#
_cell.length_a   1.000
_cell.length_b   1.000
_cell.length_c   1.000
_cell.angle_alpha   90.00
_cell.angle_beta   90.00
_cell.angle_gamma   90.00
#
_symmetry.space_group_name_H-M   'P 1'
#
loop_
_entity.id
_entity.type
_entity.pdbx_description
1 polymer ?
#
loop_
_entity_poly.entity_id
_entity_poly.type
_entity_poly.pdbx_seq_one_letter_code
_entity_poly.pdbx_strand_id
1 'polypeptide(L)'
;MQPWSPIEVRLLCTLSGAWVIALGVAPAHAQVIDGGTTVTVPGTQSSPWNLGTNSLTIGNTGTGTLLIGAGGVVSSGSGFIGRQVGGVGNVSVSGAGAQWTAGPGLNVGNFGTGTLNIANGGHVTSTTNTYLGVAAGSSGTLTISGVGSQLNTAGFMRVGQTGQGTLQITGGAVVTNGLGYLGYDTTGVGVATVSGAGSQWNNSAELSVGTTGKGQLTITNGGAVSSTLGTLGGGASATGTVTVDGAGSSWTNSSTLTVGNGGSGTLTISNNAVVTATSARAGVTAGSQGVINIG
;
A
#
# COMPACT_ATOMS: atom_id res chain seq x y z
N MET A 1 96.16 20.29 6.91
CA MET A 1 95.19 19.68 7.84
C MET A 1 94.18 18.89 7.00
N GLN A 2 94.19 17.55 7.06
CA GLN A 2 92.99 16.73 6.83
C GLN A 2 92.16 16.71 8.13
N PRO A 3 90.94 16.15 8.21
CA PRO A 3 89.80 16.10 7.27
C PRO A 3 88.46 16.43 7.98
N TRP A 4 87.37 16.79 7.29
CA TRP A 4 85.99 16.58 7.78
C TRP A 4 85.01 16.40 6.59
N SER A 5 84.39 15.20 6.49
CA SER A 5 83.00 14.99 6.02
C SER A 5 82.05 15.37 7.18
N PRO A 6 80.69 15.52 7.09
CA PRO A 6 79.74 14.87 6.16
C PRO A 6 78.44 15.69 5.81
N ILE A 7 77.52 15.11 5.04
CA ILE A 7 76.11 14.78 5.37
C ILE A 7 75.33 14.56 4.06
N GLU A 8 74.97 13.31 3.79
CA GLU A 8 73.88 12.96 2.89
C GLU A 8 72.56 13.42 3.53
N VAL A 9 71.78 14.24 2.83
CA VAL A 9 70.34 14.35 3.10
C VAL A 9 69.61 13.54 2.04
N ARG A 10 69.26 12.31 2.40
CA ARG A 10 68.28 11.50 1.67
C ARG A 10 66.88 12.02 2.02
N LEU A 11 66.34 12.90 1.20
CA LEU A 11 64.88 13.11 1.18
C LEU A 11 64.24 11.97 0.38
N LEU A 12 63.80 10.94 1.10
CA LEU A 12 62.69 10.10 0.65
C LEU A 12 61.44 10.98 0.61
N CYS A 13 61.05 11.45 -0.58
CA CYS A 13 59.68 11.92 -0.80
C CYS A 13 58.93 10.83 -1.56
N THR A 14 58.13 10.11 -0.79
CA THR A 14 57.24 9.02 -1.24
C THR A 14 56.20 9.53 -2.24
N LEU A 15 55.93 8.68 -3.23
CA LEU A 15 55.03 8.90 -4.37
C LEU A 15 53.76 9.70 -4.05
N SER A 16 53.48 10.64 -4.95
CA SER A 16 52.20 11.33 -5.12
C SER A 16 51.04 10.33 -5.12
N GLY A 17 50.17 10.44 -4.11
CA GLY A 17 48.91 9.72 -4.08
C GLY A 17 48.08 10.10 -5.31
N ALA A 18 47.99 9.16 -6.26
CA ALA A 18 47.03 9.21 -7.33
C ALA A 18 45.62 9.22 -6.70
N TRP A 19 44.84 10.26 -6.99
CA TRP A 19 43.40 10.21 -6.77
C TRP A 19 42.81 9.21 -7.75
N VAL A 20 42.70 7.95 -7.31
CA VAL A 20 41.81 7.01 -7.97
C VAL A 20 40.40 7.45 -7.60
N ILE A 21 39.78 8.23 -8.48
CA ILE A 21 38.31 8.30 -8.53
C ILE A 21 37.89 6.91 -8.98
N ALA A 22 37.64 6.03 -8.01
CA ALA A 22 36.90 4.82 -8.27
C ALA A 22 35.50 5.27 -8.67
N LEU A 23 35.25 5.37 -9.98
CA LEU A 23 33.91 5.22 -10.53
C LEU A 23 33.49 3.78 -10.24
N GLY A 24 33.15 3.52 -8.99
CA GLY A 24 32.43 2.33 -8.60
C GLY A 24 31.10 2.42 -9.31
N VAL A 25 30.97 1.66 -10.39
CA VAL A 25 29.66 1.18 -10.83
C VAL A 25 29.14 0.36 -9.65
N ALA A 26 28.41 1.01 -8.74
CA ALA A 26 27.68 0.32 -7.70
C ALA A 26 26.72 -0.61 -8.45
N PRO A 27 26.74 -1.93 -8.21
CA PRO A 27 25.74 -2.78 -8.81
C PRO A 27 24.37 -2.28 -8.34
N ALA A 28 23.37 -2.32 -9.23
CA ALA A 28 21.99 -1.96 -8.91
C ALA A 28 21.42 -2.94 -7.87
N HIS A 29 21.81 -2.80 -6.62
CA HIS A 29 21.37 -3.66 -5.54
C HIS A 29 20.07 -3.09 -4.98
N ALA A 30 18.98 -3.83 -5.17
CA ALA A 30 17.80 -3.71 -4.32
C ALA A 30 18.24 -3.77 -2.86
N GLN A 31 17.77 -2.85 -2.01
CA GLN A 31 18.09 -2.90 -0.59
C GLN A 31 17.14 -3.86 0.11
N VAL A 32 17.70 -4.75 0.92
CA VAL A 32 16.96 -5.81 1.60
C VAL A 32 17.11 -5.65 3.11
N ILE A 33 15.99 -5.59 3.82
CA ILE A 33 15.89 -5.67 5.27
C ILE A 33 15.30 -7.05 5.60
N ASP A 34 16.12 -7.95 6.15
CA ASP A 34 15.73 -9.34 6.43
C ASP A 34 16.51 -9.92 7.64
N GLY A 35 16.30 -11.18 8.00
CA GLY A 35 17.02 -11.87 9.07
C GLY A 35 16.68 -11.40 10.48
N GLY A 36 15.48 -10.84 10.68
CA GLY A 36 15.05 -10.19 11.93
C GLY A 36 15.53 -8.75 12.07
N THR A 37 16.21 -8.20 11.05
CA THR A 37 16.75 -6.84 11.10
C THR A 37 15.64 -5.79 11.17
N THR A 38 15.87 -4.76 11.98
CA THR A 38 15.04 -3.55 12.04
C THR A 38 15.83 -2.34 11.57
N VAL A 39 15.26 -1.58 10.63
CA VAL A 39 15.79 -0.30 10.16
C VAL A 39 14.87 0.84 10.60
N THR A 40 15.44 1.95 11.05
CA THR A 40 14.73 3.17 11.46
C THR A 40 15.14 4.37 10.60
N VAL A 41 14.18 5.21 10.24
CA VAL A 41 14.39 6.43 9.44
C VAL A 41 13.59 7.58 10.06
N PRO A 42 14.24 8.65 10.55
CA PRO A 42 15.66 8.74 10.79
C PRO A 42 16.11 7.75 11.88
N GLY A 43 17.37 7.34 11.83
CA GLY A 43 17.96 6.46 12.85
C GLY A 43 19.09 5.63 12.28
N THR A 44 18.89 4.31 12.17
CA THR A 44 19.90 3.42 11.57
C THR A 44 20.12 3.69 10.07
N GLN A 45 19.20 4.41 9.43
CA GLN A 45 19.39 5.06 8.14
C GLN A 45 19.11 6.56 8.25
N SER A 46 19.83 7.36 7.45
CA SER A 46 19.68 8.81 7.36
C SER A 46 18.34 9.21 6.76
N SER A 47 17.86 10.42 7.06
CA SER A 47 16.72 11.04 6.36
C SER A 47 17.22 12.26 5.55
N PRO A 48 16.93 12.37 4.24
CA PRO A 48 16.21 11.41 3.42
C PRO A 48 17.05 10.16 3.09
N TRP A 49 16.41 8.99 3.02
CA TRP A 49 17.01 7.77 2.48
C TRP A 49 16.45 7.50 1.08
N ASN A 50 17.27 7.80 0.07
CA ASN A 50 16.88 7.70 -1.33
C ASN A 50 17.59 6.52 -2.03
N LEU A 51 16.81 5.57 -2.52
CA LEU A 51 17.28 4.39 -3.24
C LEU A 51 17.24 4.56 -4.77
N GLY A 52 16.83 5.73 -5.27
CA GLY A 52 16.62 5.97 -6.70
C GLY A 52 15.60 4.99 -7.27
N THR A 53 15.94 4.34 -8.38
CA THR A 53 15.10 3.33 -9.03
C THR A 53 15.20 1.94 -8.39
N ASN A 54 16.04 1.75 -7.36
CA ASN A 54 16.25 0.45 -6.75
C ASN A 54 15.09 0.07 -5.84
N SER A 55 14.68 -1.19 -5.93
CA SER A 55 13.61 -1.71 -5.08
C SER A 55 14.04 -1.76 -3.61
N LEU A 56 13.10 -1.48 -2.71
CA LEU A 56 13.26 -1.67 -1.27
C LEU A 56 12.45 -2.90 -0.85
N THR A 57 13.12 -3.90 -0.30
CA THR A 57 12.52 -5.15 0.17
C THR A 57 12.60 -5.26 1.68
N ILE A 58 11.46 -5.47 2.34
CA ILE A 58 11.33 -5.69 3.77
C ILE A 58 10.74 -7.09 3.97
N GLY A 59 11.51 -7.98 4.60
CA GLY A 59 11.18 -9.40 4.73
C GLY A 59 11.24 -10.10 3.37
N ASN A 60 12.44 -10.49 2.92
CA ASN A 60 12.59 -11.18 1.64
C ASN A 60 12.16 -12.64 1.77
N THR A 61 12.92 -13.46 2.49
CA THR A 61 12.59 -14.87 2.81
C THR A 61 12.48 -15.11 4.31
N GLY A 62 13.01 -14.21 5.14
CA GLY A 62 12.81 -14.19 6.57
C GLY A 62 12.00 -12.96 7.01
N THR A 63 12.23 -12.51 8.25
CA THR A 63 11.55 -11.33 8.81
C THR A 63 12.37 -10.06 8.61
N GLY A 64 11.74 -8.96 8.23
CA GLY A 64 12.35 -7.63 8.22
C GLY A 64 11.39 -6.56 8.72
N THR A 65 11.94 -5.52 9.33
CA THR A 65 11.15 -4.40 9.87
C THR A 65 11.72 -3.05 9.43
N LEU A 66 10.87 -2.17 8.92
CA LEU A 66 11.19 -0.78 8.61
C LEU A 66 10.29 0.17 9.41
N LEU A 67 10.89 1.09 10.14
CA LEU A 67 10.21 2.11 10.94
C LEU A 67 10.57 3.49 10.42
N ILE A 68 9.64 4.16 9.76
CA ILE A 68 9.77 5.54 9.31
C ILE A 68 9.05 6.42 10.35
N GLY A 69 9.85 7.06 11.20
CA GLY A 69 9.38 7.94 12.28
C GLY A 69 9.19 9.38 11.83
N ALA A 70 8.87 10.27 12.77
CA ALA A 70 8.68 11.69 12.52
C ALA A 70 9.88 12.32 11.78
N GLY A 71 9.59 13.09 10.72
CA GLY A 71 10.60 13.68 9.82
C GLY A 71 11.40 12.70 8.96
N GLY A 72 11.11 11.39 9.05
CA GLY A 72 11.75 10.36 8.24
C GLY A 72 11.21 10.37 6.81
N VAL A 73 12.10 10.46 5.83
CA VAL A 73 11.73 10.47 4.41
C VAL A 73 12.45 9.34 3.69
N VAL A 74 11.68 8.45 3.05
CA VAL A 74 12.21 7.35 2.24
C VAL A 74 11.68 7.46 0.81
N SER A 75 12.56 7.28 -0.17
CA SER A 75 12.18 7.10 -1.57
C SER A 75 12.82 5.86 -2.15
N SER A 76 12.03 5.05 -2.84
CA SER A 76 12.49 3.83 -3.49
C SER A 76 11.97 3.68 -4.90
N GLY A 77 12.60 2.74 -5.61
CA GLY A 77 11.96 1.99 -6.67
C GLY A 77 10.70 1.27 -6.15
N SER A 78 10.43 0.08 -6.67
CA SER A 78 9.33 -0.74 -6.13
C SER A 78 9.53 -1.07 -4.64
N GLY A 79 8.47 -0.94 -3.85
CA GLY A 79 8.42 -1.40 -2.46
C GLY A 79 7.88 -2.82 -2.39
N PHE A 80 8.57 -3.71 -1.69
CA PHE A 80 8.11 -5.08 -1.41
C PHE A 80 8.13 -5.33 0.10
N ILE A 81 6.98 -5.70 0.66
CA ILE A 81 6.82 -6.06 2.07
C ILE A 81 6.35 -7.52 2.13
N GLY A 82 7.16 -8.43 2.63
CA GLY A 82 6.89 -9.88 2.55
C GLY A 82 7.01 -10.38 1.10
N ARG A 83 8.24 -10.36 0.56
CA ARG A 83 8.48 -10.57 -0.88
C ARG A 83 8.28 -12.01 -1.32
N GLN A 84 9.02 -12.95 -0.74
CA GLN A 84 8.99 -14.36 -1.12
C GLN A 84 8.13 -15.19 -0.16
N VAL A 85 7.85 -16.45 -0.53
CA VAL A 85 7.21 -17.43 0.35
C VAL A 85 8.01 -17.54 1.65
N GLY A 86 7.30 -17.48 2.80
CA GLY A 86 7.90 -17.46 4.13
C GLY A 86 8.44 -16.10 4.59
N GLY A 87 8.58 -15.12 3.67
CA GLY A 87 9.00 -13.77 4.01
C GLY A 87 7.93 -13.02 4.80
N VAL A 88 8.37 -12.34 5.86
CA VAL A 88 7.51 -11.52 6.75
C VAL A 88 8.05 -10.09 6.78
N GLY A 89 7.36 -9.18 6.11
CA GLY A 89 7.72 -7.76 6.12
C GLY A 89 6.82 -6.94 7.02
N ASN A 90 7.41 -6.06 7.84
CA ASN A 90 6.66 -5.13 8.68
C ASN A 90 7.14 -3.70 8.43
N VAL A 91 6.23 -2.81 8.04
CA VAL A 91 6.54 -1.40 7.84
C VAL A 91 5.61 -0.53 8.69
N SER A 92 6.19 0.45 9.37
CA SER A 92 5.44 1.53 10.04
C SER A 92 5.89 2.87 9.49
N VAL A 93 4.93 3.71 9.05
CA VAL A 93 5.15 5.10 8.64
C VAL A 93 4.33 5.98 9.57
N SER A 94 4.97 6.54 10.60
CA SER A 94 4.26 7.20 11.69
C SER A 94 4.96 8.45 12.21
N GLY A 95 4.18 9.51 12.37
CA GLY A 95 4.60 10.78 12.94
C GLY A 95 4.60 11.90 11.90
N ALA A 96 4.59 13.14 12.40
CA ALA A 96 4.58 14.32 11.55
C ALA A 96 5.77 14.32 10.57
N GLY A 97 5.51 14.48 9.28
CA GLY A 97 6.52 14.48 8.23
C GLY A 97 7.14 13.12 7.93
N ALA A 98 6.64 12.02 8.50
CA ALA A 98 7.04 10.66 8.12
C ALA A 98 6.50 10.36 6.70
N GLN A 99 7.39 10.00 5.78
CA GLN A 99 7.05 9.83 4.37
C GLN A 99 7.74 8.61 3.73
N TRP A 100 6.99 7.88 2.92
CA TRP A 100 7.54 6.90 1.99
C TRP A 100 6.95 7.07 0.58
N THR A 101 7.81 7.30 -0.40
CA THR A 101 7.46 7.23 -1.82
C THR A 101 8.03 5.96 -2.45
N ALA A 102 7.17 5.09 -2.97
CA ALA A 102 7.55 3.88 -3.69
C ALA A 102 7.08 3.97 -5.15
N GLY A 103 7.98 3.68 -6.11
CA GLY A 103 7.65 3.77 -7.52
C GLY A 103 8.44 2.79 -8.40
N PRO A 104 7.81 2.01 -9.29
CA PRO A 104 6.43 2.15 -9.75
C PRO A 104 5.38 1.43 -8.89
N GLY A 105 5.73 0.48 -8.04
CA GLY A 105 4.74 -0.33 -7.33
C GLY A 105 5.00 -0.48 -5.84
N LEU A 106 3.92 -0.55 -5.06
CA LEU A 106 3.94 -0.93 -3.66
C LEU A 106 3.23 -2.27 -3.47
N ASN A 107 3.97 -3.30 -3.08
CA ASN A 107 3.48 -4.66 -2.89
C ASN A 107 3.55 -5.04 -1.42
N VAL A 108 2.40 -5.34 -0.82
CA VAL A 108 2.28 -5.74 0.58
C VAL A 108 1.72 -7.17 0.61
N GLY A 109 2.56 -8.11 1.04
CA GLY A 109 2.30 -9.55 0.89
C GLY A 109 2.40 -9.96 -0.57
N ASN A 110 3.61 -10.04 -1.13
CA ASN A 110 3.80 -10.40 -2.54
C ASN A 110 3.63 -11.90 -2.75
N PHE A 111 4.56 -12.73 -2.28
CA PHE A 111 4.37 -14.17 -2.11
C PHE A 111 4.35 -14.59 -0.62
N GLY A 112 4.71 -13.68 0.29
CA GLY A 112 4.72 -13.92 1.73
C GLY A 112 3.65 -13.13 2.49
N THR A 113 3.99 -12.74 3.72
CA THR A 113 3.14 -11.92 4.59
C THR A 113 3.71 -10.52 4.71
N GLY A 114 2.93 -9.51 4.33
CA GLY A 114 3.32 -8.11 4.47
C GLY A 114 2.34 -7.31 5.31
N THR A 115 2.89 -6.46 6.17
CA THR A 115 2.12 -5.51 7.00
C THR A 115 2.64 -4.10 6.77
N LEU A 116 1.75 -3.17 6.41
CA LEU A 116 2.03 -1.74 6.35
C LEU A 116 1.09 -1.00 7.30
N ASN A 117 1.65 -0.26 8.24
CA ASN A 117 0.93 0.62 9.15
C ASN A 117 1.27 2.08 8.84
N ILE A 118 0.27 2.91 8.66
CA ILE A 118 0.42 4.36 8.43
C ILE A 118 -0.37 5.09 9.52
N ALA A 119 0.28 5.90 10.34
CA ALA A 119 -0.36 6.49 11.51
C ALA A 119 0.16 7.89 11.85
N ASN A 120 -0.55 8.60 12.73
CA ASN A 120 -0.09 9.83 13.36
C ASN A 120 0.46 10.90 12.37
N GLY A 121 -0.20 11.08 11.23
CA GLY A 121 0.22 12.03 10.19
C GLY A 121 1.30 11.51 9.24
N GLY A 122 1.50 10.19 9.18
CA GLY A 122 2.39 9.56 8.19
C GLY A 122 1.78 9.55 6.78
N HIS A 123 2.63 9.69 5.76
CA HIS A 123 2.19 9.72 4.36
C HIS A 123 2.93 8.68 3.53
N VAL A 124 2.18 7.87 2.77
CA VAL A 124 2.74 6.94 1.78
C VAL A 124 2.22 7.30 0.39
N THR A 125 3.12 7.30 -0.59
CA THR A 125 2.79 7.50 -1.99
C THR A 125 3.26 6.30 -2.81
N SER A 126 2.36 5.68 -3.56
CA SER A 126 2.70 4.76 -4.65
C SER A 126 2.56 5.49 -5.98
N THR A 127 3.64 5.60 -6.74
CA THR A 127 3.65 6.40 -7.98
C THR A 127 2.94 5.70 -9.14
N THR A 128 2.54 4.43 -8.99
CA THR A 128 1.66 3.76 -9.95
C THR A 128 0.63 2.93 -9.23
N ASN A 129 0.96 1.74 -8.74
CA ASN A 129 -0.06 0.80 -8.24
C ASN A 129 0.25 0.30 -6.83
N THR A 130 -0.80 0.00 -6.08
CA THR A 130 -0.71 -0.60 -4.75
C THR A 130 -1.40 -1.96 -4.75
N TYR A 131 -0.74 -2.97 -4.20
CA TYR A 131 -1.24 -4.34 -4.14
C TYR A 131 -1.15 -4.90 -2.73
N LEU A 132 -2.23 -5.54 -2.26
CA LEU A 132 -2.31 -6.28 -1.01
C LEU A 132 -2.67 -7.74 -1.31
N GLY A 133 -1.86 -8.69 -0.86
CA GLY A 133 -2.07 -10.12 -1.11
C GLY A 133 -1.97 -10.47 -2.59
N VAL A 134 -0.75 -10.41 -3.14
CA VAL A 134 -0.49 -10.45 -4.58
C VAL A 134 -0.66 -11.85 -5.16
N ALA A 135 0.03 -12.86 -4.61
CA ALA A 135 0.05 -14.23 -5.11
C ALA A 135 -0.84 -15.17 -4.28
N ALA A 136 -1.13 -16.36 -4.82
CA ALA A 136 -1.84 -17.41 -4.10
C ALA A 136 -1.11 -17.76 -2.78
N GLY A 137 -1.85 -17.85 -1.68
CA GLY A 137 -1.31 -18.12 -0.34
C GLY A 137 -0.64 -16.92 0.36
N SER A 138 -0.42 -15.79 -0.34
CA SER A 138 0.12 -14.57 0.26
C SER A 138 -0.93 -13.81 1.07
N SER A 139 -0.47 -12.99 2.02
CA SER A 139 -1.32 -12.12 2.85
C SER A 139 -0.75 -10.71 2.94
N GLY A 140 -1.55 -9.71 2.55
CA GLY A 140 -1.20 -8.31 2.64
C GLY A 140 -2.15 -7.55 3.56
N THR A 141 -1.64 -6.91 4.59
CA THR A 141 -2.43 -6.07 5.51
C THR A 141 -1.94 -4.63 5.48
N LEU A 142 -2.87 -3.70 5.24
CA LEU A 142 -2.65 -2.27 5.32
C LEU A 142 -3.61 -1.67 6.35
N THR A 143 -3.05 -1.08 7.39
CA THR A 143 -3.80 -0.31 8.38
C THR A 143 -3.38 1.15 8.28
N ILE A 144 -4.34 2.05 8.13
CA ILE A 144 -4.12 3.48 8.17
C ILE A 144 -5.06 4.14 9.17
N SER A 145 -4.49 4.93 10.08
CA SER A 145 -5.23 5.52 11.18
C SER A 145 -4.78 6.92 11.56
N GLY A 146 -5.71 7.71 12.11
CA GLY A 146 -5.42 9.04 12.64
C GLY A 146 -5.49 10.15 11.60
N VAL A 147 -5.91 11.32 12.06
CA VAL A 147 -6.02 12.53 11.23
C VAL A 147 -4.67 12.87 10.60
N GLY A 148 -4.72 13.21 9.31
CA GLY A 148 -3.52 13.57 8.53
C GLY A 148 -2.77 12.39 7.95
N SER A 149 -3.02 11.15 8.40
CA SER A 149 -2.42 9.97 7.81
C SER A 149 -2.98 9.71 6.41
N GLN A 150 -2.11 9.50 5.43
CA GLN A 150 -2.51 9.33 4.02
C GLN A 150 -1.82 8.19 3.29
N LEU A 151 -2.56 7.53 2.39
CA LEU A 151 -2.01 6.74 1.29
C LEU A 151 -2.53 7.30 -0.04
N ASN A 152 -1.63 7.67 -0.94
CA ASN A 152 -1.95 8.13 -2.28
C ASN A 152 -1.39 7.17 -3.33
N THR A 153 -2.25 6.57 -4.14
CA THR A 153 -1.86 5.68 -5.24
C THR A 153 -2.28 6.29 -6.57
N ALA A 154 -1.34 6.54 -7.49
CA ALA A 154 -1.65 7.25 -8.73
C ALA A 154 -2.61 6.48 -9.67
N GLY A 155 -2.41 5.17 -9.79
CA GLY A 155 -3.16 4.26 -10.63
C GLY A 155 -4.19 3.48 -9.83
N PHE A 156 -4.06 2.15 -9.81
CA PHE A 156 -5.04 1.30 -9.14
C PHE A 156 -4.54 0.75 -7.80
N MET A 157 -5.49 0.46 -6.92
CA MET A 157 -5.30 -0.28 -5.69
C MET A 157 -6.05 -1.61 -5.75
N ARG A 158 -5.34 -2.72 -5.56
CA ARG A 158 -5.93 -4.07 -5.46
C ARG A 158 -5.77 -4.61 -4.05
N VAL A 159 -6.89 -4.94 -3.43
CA VAL A 159 -6.94 -5.61 -2.13
C VAL A 159 -7.40 -7.04 -2.35
N GLY A 160 -6.51 -8.00 -2.11
CA GLY A 160 -6.70 -9.39 -2.48
C GLY A 160 -6.63 -9.54 -3.98
N GLN A 161 -5.42 -9.49 -4.56
CA GLN A 161 -5.24 -9.73 -5.99
C GLN A 161 -5.54 -11.19 -6.31
N THR A 162 -4.60 -12.09 -6.02
CA THR A 162 -4.80 -13.54 -6.07
C THR A 162 -4.85 -14.15 -4.67
N GLY A 163 -4.20 -13.50 -3.70
CA GLY A 163 -4.14 -13.90 -2.29
C GLY A 163 -5.15 -13.15 -1.42
N GLN A 164 -4.84 -13.02 -0.13
CA GLN A 164 -5.67 -12.33 0.86
C GLN A 164 -5.18 -10.90 1.09
N GLY A 165 -6.04 -9.91 0.90
CA GLY A 165 -5.75 -8.52 1.20
C GLY A 165 -6.71 -7.96 2.23
N THR A 166 -6.17 -7.18 3.17
CA THR A 166 -6.95 -6.44 4.18
C THR A 166 -6.57 -4.97 4.17
N LEU A 167 -7.57 -4.09 4.09
CA LEU A 167 -7.44 -2.65 4.21
C LEU A 167 -8.30 -2.13 5.38
N GLN A 168 -7.69 -1.42 6.32
CA GLN A 168 -8.41 -0.75 7.41
C GLN A 168 -8.10 0.74 7.41
N ILE A 169 -9.13 1.57 7.26
CA ILE A 169 -9.03 3.03 7.26
C ILE A 169 -9.83 3.56 8.44
N THR A 170 -9.16 4.19 9.40
CA THR A 170 -9.76 4.59 10.68
C THR A 170 -9.32 5.96 11.18
N GLY A 171 -10.04 6.52 12.15
CA GLY A 171 -9.60 7.69 12.91
C GLY A 171 -9.31 8.95 12.09
N GLY A 172 -10.00 9.18 10.96
CA GLY A 172 -9.79 10.37 10.14
C GLY A 172 -8.71 10.23 9.06
N ALA A 173 -8.22 9.02 8.82
CA ALA A 173 -7.26 8.73 7.76
C ALA A 173 -7.88 8.79 6.35
N VAL A 174 -7.05 9.06 5.33
CA VAL A 174 -7.51 9.16 3.94
C VAL A 174 -6.69 8.26 3.01
N VAL A 175 -7.37 7.45 2.21
CA VAL A 175 -6.78 6.69 1.10
C VAL A 175 -7.33 7.21 -0.22
N THR A 176 -6.45 7.49 -1.17
CA THR A 176 -6.83 7.90 -2.53
C THR A 176 -6.22 6.97 -3.58
N ASN A 177 -7.01 6.64 -4.60
CA ASN A 177 -6.54 5.94 -5.78
C ASN A 177 -7.41 6.24 -7.01
N GLY A 178 -6.93 5.86 -8.19
CA GLY A 178 -7.72 5.87 -9.42
C GLY A 178 -8.82 4.81 -9.38
N LEU A 179 -8.43 3.54 -9.49
CA LEU A 179 -9.35 2.39 -9.51
C LEU A 179 -9.16 1.54 -8.24
N GLY A 180 -10.25 1.20 -7.56
CA GLY A 180 -10.25 0.36 -6.36
C GLY A 180 -10.85 -1.01 -6.63
N TYR A 181 -10.13 -2.06 -6.27
CA TYR A 181 -10.57 -3.45 -6.47
C TYR A 181 -10.46 -4.26 -5.18
N LEU A 182 -11.54 -4.94 -4.79
CA LEU A 182 -11.55 -5.95 -3.73
C LEU A 182 -11.83 -7.33 -4.33
N GLY A 183 -10.95 -8.31 -4.11
CA GLY A 183 -11.09 -9.65 -4.69
C GLY A 183 -10.97 -9.63 -6.20
N TYR A 184 -9.75 -9.36 -6.70
CA TYR A 184 -9.52 -9.07 -8.11
C TYR A 184 -9.57 -10.33 -8.98
N ASP A 185 -8.74 -11.34 -8.69
CA ASP A 185 -8.70 -12.64 -9.37
C ASP A 185 -9.63 -13.66 -8.70
N THR A 186 -9.90 -14.78 -9.37
CA THR A 186 -10.88 -15.81 -8.94
C THR A 186 -10.67 -16.32 -7.51
N THR A 187 -9.42 -16.45 -7.06
CA THR A 187 -9.09 -16.87 -5.68
C THR A 187 -8.83 -15.71 -4.74
N GLY A 188 -8.79 -14.48 -5.26
CA GLY A 188 -8.51 -13.27 -4.49
C GLY A 188 -9.62 -13.00 -3.47
N VAL A 189 -9.20 -12.71 -2.23
CA VAL A 189 -10.11 -12.30 -1.15
C VAL A 189 -9.68 -10.92 -0.66
N GLY A 190 -10.51 -9.92 -0.94
CA GLY A 190 -10.28 -8.53 -0.53
C GLY A 190 -11.27 -8.10 0.54
N VAL A 191 -10.77 -7.66 1.69
CA VAL A 191 -11.59 -7.10 2.77
C VAL A 191 -11.15 -5.67 3.04
N ALA A 192 -12.09 -4.74 3.04
CA ALA A 192 -11.86 -3.34 3.39
C ALA A 192 -12.84 -2.88 4.47
N THR A 193 -12.35 -2.05 5.40
CA THR A 193 -13.18 -1.37 6.39
C THR A 193 -12.82 0.11 6.43
N VAL A 194 -13.83 0.97 6.32
CA VAL A 194 -13.72 2.42 6.50
C VAL A 194 -14.58 2.82 7.68
N SER A 195 -13.96 3.18 8.79
CA SER A 195 -14.65 3.38 10.07
C SER A 195 -14.21 4.65 10.78
N GLY A 196 -15.14 5.37 11.39
CA GLY A 196 -14.86 6.58 12.17
C GLY A 196 -15.00 7.85 11.34
N ALA A 197 -15.47 8.91 11.99
CA ALA A 197 -15.67 10.22 11.38
C ALA A 197 -14.40 10.73 10.68
N GLY A 198 -14.55 11.20 9.45
CA GLY A 198 -13.46 11.74 8.63
C GLY A 198 -12.60 10.68 7.92
N SER A 199 -12.74 9.39 8.26
CA SER A 199 -12.05 8.31 7.57
C SER A 199 -12.60 8.16 6.15
N GLN A 200 -11.71 8.14 5.14
CA GLN A 200 -12.10 8.20 3.74
C GLN A 200 -11.37 7.20 2.85
N TRP A 201 -12.12 6.59 1.93
CA TRP A 201 -11.56 5.91 0.76
C TRP A 201 -12.11 6.53 -0.53
N ASN A 202 -11.25 7.26 -1.24
CA ASN A 202 -11.61 8.06 -2.40
C ASN A 202 -11.07 7.43 -3.69
N ASN A 203 -11.96 6.91 -4.51
CA ASN A 203 -11.66 6.32 -5.81
C ASN A 203 -12.07 7.31 -6.91
N SER A 204 -11.11 7.83 -7.67
CA SER A 204 -11.45 8.82 -8.71
C SER A 204 -12.15 8.20 -9.92
N ALA A 205 -12.06 6.88 -10.09
CA ALA A 205 -12.72 6.11 -11.13
C ALA A 205 -13.61 5.00 -10.53
N GLU A 206 -13.48 3.76 -10.97
CA GLU A 206 -14.27 2.62 -10.51
C GLU A 206 -13.85 2.14 -9.11
N LEU A 207 -14.85 1.76 -8.31
CA LEU A 207 -14.73 0.84 -7.19
C LEU A 207 -15.47 -0.46 -7.51
N SER A 208 -14.74 -1.57 -7.59
CA SER A 208 -15.30 -2.91 -7.83
C SER A 208 -15.04 -3.82 -6.64
N VAL A 209 -16.13 -4.33 -6.06
CA VAL A 209 -16.16 -5.23 -4.90
C VAL A 209 -16.57 -6.62 -5.37
N GLY A 210 -15.64 -7.57 -5.32
CA GLY A 210 -15.78 -8.88 -5.95
C GLY A 210 -15.68 -8.73 -7.47
N THR A 211 -14.47 -8.52 -7.99
CA THR A 211 -14.26 -8.35 -9.44
C THR A 211 -14.39 -9.68 -10.16
N THR A 212 -13.57 -10.66 -9.79
CA THR A 212 -13.77 -12.07 -10.18
C THR A 212 -13.73 -13.01 -8.97
N GLY A 213 -13.10 -12.58 -7.87
CA GLY A 213 -13.06 -13.29 -6.59
C GLY A 213 -14.08 -12.76 -5.59
N LYS A 214 -13.67 -12.71 -4.32
CA LYS A 214 -14.53 -12.31 -3.19
C LYS A 214 -14.09 -10.95 -2.64
N GLY A 215 -14.98 -9.97 -2.68
CA GLY A 215 -14.76 -8.65 -2.12
C GLY A 215 -15.78 -8.35 -1.01
N GLN A 216 -15.30 -7.75 0.08
CA GLN A 216 -16.14 -7.24 1.16
C GLN A 216 -15.70 -5.83 1.56
N LEU A 217 -16.64 -4.88 1.58
CA LEU A 217 -16.42 -3.53 2.08
C LEU A 217 -17.42 -3.22 3.18
N THR A 218 -16.91 -2.77 4.33
CA THR A 218 -17.73 -2.24 5.43
C THR A 218 -17.45 -0.76 5.61
N ILE A 219 -18.49 0.07 5.61
CA ILE A 219 -18.44 1.51 5.88
C ILE A 219 -19.28 1.76 7.12
N THR A 220 -18.67 2.24 8.21
CA THR A 220 -19.36 2.37 9.50
C THR A 220 -18.86 3.54 10.33
N ASN A 221 -19.57 3.86 11.42
CA ASN A 221 -19.19 4.87 12.41
C ASN A 221 -18.81 6.24 11.81
N GLY A 222 -19.46 6.69 10.74
CA GLY A 222 -19.15 7.97 10.09
C GLY A 222 -18.05 7.92 9.04
N GLY A 223 -17.61 6.73 8.62
CA GLY A 223 -16.69 6.55 7.50
C GLY A 223 -17.34 6.91 6.15
N ALA A 224 -16.53 7.35 5.19
CA ALA A 224 -17.01 7.77 3.87
C ALA A 224 -16.22 7.10 2.73
N VAL A 225 -16.93 6.67 1.69
CA VAL A 225 -16.34 6.14 0.46
C VAL A 225 -16.87 6.93 -0.73
N SER A 226 -16.01 7.20 -1.71
CA SER A 226 -16.41 7.79 -2.98
C SER A 226 -15.89 7.00 -4.17
N SER A 227 -16.69 6.97 -5.24
CA SER A 227 -16.35 6.38 -6.54
C SER A 227 -17.11 7.07 -7.68
N THR A 228 -16.58 6.96 -8.89
CA THR A 228 -17.34 7.33 -10.10
C THR A 228 -18.29 6.21 -10.50
N LEU A 229 -17.74 5.00 -10.67
CA LEU A 229 -18.51 3.78 -10.97
C LEU A 229 -18.44 2.83 -9.78
N GLY A 230 -19.53 2.11 -9.53
CA GLY A 230 -19.61 1.12 -8.46
C GLY A 230 -20.06 -0.23 -9.03
N THR A 231 -19.31 -1.28 -8.78
CA THR A 231 -19.65 -2.65 -9.23
C THR A 231 -19.54 -3.63 -8.06
N LEU A 232 -20.61 -4.37 -7.76
CA LEU A 232 -20.61 -5.46 -6.80
C LEU A 232 -20.88 -6.78 -7.54
N GLY A 233 -20.01 -7.78 -7.38
CA GLY A 233 -20.16 -9.06 -8.07
C GLY A 233 -19.99 -8.93 -9.59
N GLY A 234 -18.79 -8.51 -10.01
CA GLY A 234 -18.44 -8.18 -11.39
C GLY A 234 -18.52 -9.37 -12.35
N GLY A 235 -17.78 -10.44 -12.07
CA GLY A 235 -17.68 -11.65 -12.90
C GLY A 235 -18.64 -12.78 -12.49
N ALA A 236 -18.83 -13.78 -13.35
CA ALA A 236 -19.83 -14.84 -13.22
C ALA A 236 -19.82 -15.62 -11.87
N SER A 237 -18.64 -15.78 -11.26
CA SER A 237 -18.46 -16.46 -9.96
C SER A 237 -18.07 -15.51 -8.82
N ALA A 238 -18.06 -14.21 -9.10
CA ALA A 238 -17.62 -13.22 -8.13
C ALA A 238 -18.68 -13.00 -7.04
N THR A 239 -18.23 -12.70 -5.83
CA THR A 239 -19.11 -12.28 -4.72
C THR A 239 -18.66 -10.92 -4.21
N GLY A 240 -19.54 -9.93 -4.30
CA GLY A 240 -19.31 -8.57 -3.82
C GLY A 240 -20.30 -8.18 -2.74
N THR A 241 -19.83 -7.93 -1.53
CA THR A 241 -20.68 -7.48 -0.43
C THR A 241 -20.25 -6.11 0.07
N VAL A 242 -21.18 -5.16 0.11
CA VAL A 242 -20.97 -3.84 0.72
C VAL A 242 -22.01 -3.63 1.81
N THR A 243 -21.53 -3.25 2.99
CA THR A 243 -22.37 -2.80 4.10
C THR A 243 -22.06 -1.34 4.41
N VAL A 244 -23.08 -0.50 4.41
CA VAL A 244 -22.99 0.90 4.86
C VAL A 244 -23.92 1.05 6.05
N ASP A 245 -23.34 1.28 7.23
CA ASP A 245 -24.06 1.16 8.49
C ASP A 245 -23.79 2.32 9.45
N GLY A 246 -24.85 2.83 10.06
CA GLY A 246 -24.78 3.85 11.10
C GLY A 246 -24.82 5.29 10.57
N ALA A 247 -25.32 6.19 11.42
CA ALA A 247 -25.48 7.59 11.08
C ALA A 247 -24.14 8.24 10.68
N GLY A 248 -24.17 9.00 9.58
CA GLY A 248 -23.00 9.66 9.02
C GLY A 248 -22.10 8.76 8.15
N SER A 249 -22.29 7.44 8.17
CA SER A 249 -21.60 6.53 7.25
C SER A 249 -22.15 6.70 5.85
N SER A 250 -21.29 6.78 4.84
CA SER A 250 -21.74 7.05 3.48
C SER A 250 -20.93 6.41 2.35
N TRP A 251 -21.63 6.11 1.26
CA TRP A 251 -21.01 5.84 -0.04
C TRP A 251 -21.59 6.76 -1.12
N THR A 252 -20.76 7.64 -1.66
CA THR A 252 -21.12 8.52 -2.78
C THR A 252 -20.59 7.95 -4.09
N ASN A 253 -21.49 7.44 -4.93
CA ASN A 253 -21.19 7.00 -6.28
C ASN A 253 -21.71 8.03 -7.31
N SER A 254 -20.86 8.68 -8.09
CA SER A 254 -21.30 9.79 -8.95
C SER A 254 -21.93 9.36 -10.29
N SER A 255 -21.90 8.07 -10.63
CA SER A 255 -22.49 7.52 -11.86
C SER A 255 -23.31 6.26 -11.57
N THR A 256 -23.22 5.24 -12.44
CA THR A 256 -23.93 3.97 -12.29
C THR A 256 -23.33 3.13 -11.16
N LEU A 257 -24.23 2.65 -10.29
CA LEU A 257 -23.98 1.61 -9.31
C LEU A 257 -24.64 0.32 -9.79
N THR A 258 -23.86 -0.74 -9.97
CA THR A 258 -24.32 -2.07 -10.39
C THR A 258 -24.14 -3.07 -9.28
N VAL A 259 -25.22 -3.73 -8.88
CA VAL A 259 -25.25 -4.76 -7.84
C VAL A 259 -25.60 -6.11 -8.45
N GLY A 260 -24.65 -7.04 -8.51
CA GLY A 260 -24.78 -8.28 -9.26
C GLY A 260 -24.69 -8.02 -10.77
N ASN A 261 -23.48 -7.75 -11.27
CA ASN A 261 -23.26 -7.55 -12.71
C ASN A 261 -23.27 -8.91 -13.44
N GLY A 262 -22.24 -9.72 -13.20
CA GLY A 262 -22.14 -11.10 -13.69
C GLY A 262 -22.35 -12.13 -12.57
N GLY A 263 -21.98 -11.78 -11.33
CA GLY A 263 -22.00 -12.68 -10.18
C GLY A 263 -23.05 -12.29 -9.14
N SER A 264 -22.72 -12.54 -7.87
CA SER A 264 -23.56 -12.16 -6.73
C SER A 264 -23.08 -10.85 -6.12
N GLY A 265 -23.94 -9.84 -6.10
CA GLY A 265 -23.71 -8.57 -5.45
C GLY A 265 -24.76 -8.31 -4.36
N THR A 266 -24.32 -7.88 -3.19
CA THR A 266 -25.20 -7.49 -2.08
C THR A 266 -24.78 -6.13 -1.53
N LEU A 267 -25.70 -5.18 -1.54
CA LEU A 267 -25.56 -3.89 -0.86
C LEU A 267 -26.55 -3.85 0.30
N THR A 268 -26.06 -3.58 1.50
CA THR A 268 -26.89 -3.34 2.69
C THR A 268 -26.66 -1.92 3.19
N ILE A 269 -27.74 -1.17 3.39
CA ILE A 269 -27.75 0.19 3.92
C ILE A 269 -28.59 0.17 5.18
N SER A 270 -28.00 0.54 6.31
CA SER A 270 -28.69 0.46 7.60
C SER A 270 -28.37 1.56 8.59
N ASN A 271 -29.25 1.71 9.59
CA ASN A 271 -29.05 2.59 10.75
C ASN A 271 -28.76 4.07 10.37
N ASN A 272 -29.55 4.63 9.45
CA ASN A 272 -29.41 6.00 8.92
C ASN A 272 -28.12 6.28 8.12
N ALA A 273 -27.46 5.24 7.61
CA ALA A 273 -26.42 5.40 6.61
C ALA A 273 -26.97 5.88 5.26
N VAL A 274 -26.11 6.48 4.44
CA VAL A 274 -26.51 7.08 3.15
C VAL A 274 -25.68 6.50 2.00
N VAL A 275 -26.37 6.04 0.94
CA VAL A 275 -25.74 5.73 -0.34
C VAL A 275 -26.41 6.56 -1.42
N THR A 276 -25.61 7.26 -2.22
CA THR A 276 -26.11 8.04 -3.37
C THR A 276 -25.51 7.51 -4.67
N ALA A 277 -26.35 7.34 -5.69
CA ALA A 277 -25.94 7.00 -7.04
C ALA A 277 -26.79 7.75 -8.07
N THR A 278 -26.21 8.10 -9.23
CA THR A 278 -26.98 8.69 -10.34
C THR A 278 -27.96 7.68 -10.93
N SER A 279 -27.57 6.41 -10.97
CA SER A 279 -28.44 5.29 -11.35
C SER A 279 -28.02 4.03 -10.61
N ALA A 280 -28.98 3.21 -10.17
CA ALA A 280 -28.71 1.90 -9.57
C ALA A 280 -29.33 0.79 -10.43
N ARG A 281 -28.59 -0.31 -10.62
CA ARG A 281 -29.01 -1.51 -11.35
C ARG A 281 -28.74 -2.73 -10.49
N ALA A 282 -29.65 -3.70 -10.49
CA ALA A 282 -29.48 -4.96 -9.76
C ALA A 282 -29.77 -6.16 -10.68
N GLY A 283 -28.93 -7.20 -10.63
CA GLY A 283 -29.09 -8.44 -11.40
C GLY A 283 -29.05 -8.22 -12.91
N VAL A 284 -27.90 -7.77 -13.43
CA VAL A 284 -27.78 -7.24 -14.81
C VAL A 284 -27.66 -8.33 -15.87
N THR A 285 -26.82 -9.34 -15.66
CA THR A 285 -26.59 -10.43 -16.62
C THR A 285 -27.44 -11.64 -16.28
N ALA A 286 -27.83 -12.44 -17.27
CA ALA A 286 -28.53 -13.69 -17.04
C ALA A 286 -27.76 -14.59 -16.05
N GLY A 287 -28.42 -15.02 -14.97
CA GLY A 287 -27.83 -15.84 -13.90
C GLY A 287 -27.12 -15.05 -12.79
N SER A 288 -26.96 -13.74 -12.92
CA SER A 288 -26.45 -12.87 -11.84
C SER A 288 -27.49 -12.65 -10.74
N GLN A 289 -27.03 -12.31 -9.54
CA GLN A 289 -27.90 -12.00 -8.39
C GLN A 289 -27.51 -10.64 -7.82
N GLY A 290 -28.45 -9.70 -7.81
CA GLY A 290 -28.29 -8.38 -7.19
C GLY A 290 -29.28 -8.17 -6.06
N VAL A 291 -28.79 -7.91 -4.86
CA VAL A 291 -29.63 -7.65 -3.67
C VAL A 291 -29.29 -6.28 -3.09
N ILE A 292 -30.30 -5.44 -2.88
CA ILE A 292 -30.16 -4.15 -2.19
C ILE A 292 -31.12 -4.16 -1.00
N ASN A 293 -30.56 -4.15 0.20
CA ASN A 293 -31.29 -4.10 1.46
C ASN A 293 -31.21 -2.69 2.04
N ILE A 294 -32.36 -2.13 2.45
CA ILE A 294 -32.46 -0.83 3.09
C ILE A 294 -33.29 -1.01 4.38
N GLY A 295 -32.71 -0.73 5.55
CA GLY A 295 -33.36 -0.98 6.84
C GLY A 295 -32.72 -0.26 8.03
#